data_AF-A0A4V1RIE8-F1
#
_entry.id   AF-A0A4V1RIE8-F1
#
_cell.length_a   1.000
_cell.length_b   1.000
_cell.length_c   1.000
_cell.angle_alpha   90.00
_cell.angle_beta   90.00
_cell.angle_gamma   90.00
#
_symmetry.space_group_name_H-M   'P 1'
#
loop_
_entity.id
_entity.type
_entity.pdbx_description
1 polymer ?
#
loop_
_entity_poly.entity_id
_entity_poly.type
_entity_poly.pdbx_seq_one_letter_code
_entity_poly.pdbx_strand_id
1 'polypeptide(L)'
;MMGASWSPAEEQRAIGMRNAGADDASIARVLGRTVVSVQTRLSRLRARGALMASRKLAPWPEERNTLVVHLIGQGYSHAEIAREMGVGVESVRGNLVLLRAEGRLPDPDDEDEIVLVPDGDPLLAALRAERARGRSA
;
A
#
# COMPACT_ATOMS: atom_id res chain seq x y z
N MET A 1 31.72 2.22 11.05
CA MET A 1 31.30 3.58 10.66
C MET A 1 30.22 4.03 11.66
N MET A 2 30.57 4.90 12.61
CA MET A 2 29.59 5.41 13.59
C MET A 2 28.54 6.24 12.84
N GLY A 3 27.29 5.78 12.84
CA GLY A 3 26.20 6.50 12.18
C GLY A 3 26.03 7.87 12.80
N ALA A 4 26.18 8.93 12.00
CA ALA A 4 26.05 10.30 12.48
C ALA A 4 24.72 10.48 13.22
N SER A 5 24.80 10.99 14.45
CA SER A 5 23.66 11.31 15.30
C SER A 5 22.70 12.25 14.56
N TRP A 6 21.40 12.02 14.73
CA TRP A 6 20.36 12.90 14.20
C TRP A 6 20.28 14.14 15.07
N SER A 7 20.43 15.31 14.46
CA SER A 7 20.18 16.58 15.12
C SER A 7 18.66 16.83 15.27
N PRO A 8 18.23 17.61 16.27
CA PRO A 8 16.84 18.03 16.40
C PRO A 8 16.31 18.73 15.13
N ALA A 9 17.16 19.52 14.46
CA ALA A 9 16.82 20.22 13.23
C ALA A 9 16.56 19.26 12.06
N GLU A 10 17.37 18.20 11.91
CA GLU A 10 17.13 17.15 10.91
C GLU A 10 15.82 16.39 11.20
N GLU A 11 15.53 16.11 12.46
CA GLU A 11 14.26 15.47 12.83
C GLU A 11 13.06 16.35 12.50
N GLN A 12 13.09 17.63 12.88
CA GLN A 12 12.00 18.57 12.60
C GLN A 12 11.75 18.68 11.09
N ARG A 13 12.83 18.72 10.30
CA ARG A 13 12.75 18.79 8.84
C ARG A 13 12.19 17.49 8.25
N ALA A 14 12.62 16.32 8.74
CA ALA A 14 12.06 15.04 8.32
C ALA A 14 10.56 14.90 8.67
N ILE A 15 10.16 15.34 9.86
CA ILE A 15 8.76 15.36 10.32
C ILE A 15 7.93 16.28 9.41
N GLY A 16 8.39 17.51 9.18
CA GLY A 16 7.71 18.48 8.32
C GLY A 16 7.53 17.97 6.90
N MET A 17 8.60 17.43 6.29
CA MET A 17 8.53 16.83 4.96
C MET A 17 7.59 15.63 4.91
N ARG A 18 7.60 14.77 5.91
CA ARG A 18 6.70 13.61 5.95
C ARG A 18 5.24 14.02 6.13
N ASN A 19 4.96 15.02 6.95
CA ASN A 19 3.63 15.58 7.13
C ASN A 19 3.12 16.27 5.85
N ALA A 20 4.02 16.84 5.05
CA ALA A 20 3.74 17.36 3.71
C ALA A 20 3.54 16.27 2.64
N GLY A 21 3.68 14.99 2.99
CA GLY A 21 3.46 13.86 2.08
C GLY A 21 4.70 13.41 1.30
N ALA A 22 5.90 13.91 1.63
CA ALA A 22 7.12 13.47 0.97
C ALA A 22 7.42 11.98 1.24
N ASP A 23 7.90 11.29 0.22
CA ASP A 23 8.41 9.93 0.32
C ASP A 23 9.78 9.88 1.02
N ASP A 24 10.15 8.70 1.51
CA ASP A 24 11.38 8.51 2.29
C ASP A 24 12.64 8.78 1.43
N ALA A 25 12.55 8.57 0.10
CA ALA A 25 13.63 8.81 -0.84
C ALA A 25 13.91 10.32 -1.02
N SER A 26 12.87 11.13 -1.08
CA SER A 26 12.95 12.58 -1.19
C SER A 26 13.47 13.19 0.10
N ILE A 27 13.00 12.69 1.26
CA ILE A 27 13.52 13.08 2.58
C ILE A 27 15.01 12.73 2.69
N ALA A 28 15.40 11.53 2.28
CA ALA A 28 16.79 11.07 2.27
C ALA A 28 17.68 11.98 1.41
N ARG A 29 17.23 12.31 0.19
CA ARG A 29 17.95 13.20 -0.73
C ARG A 29 18.15 14.60 -0.13
N VAL A 30 17.10 15.17 0.47
CA VAL A 30 17.15 16.52 1.06
C VAL A 30 18.02 16.58 2.30
N LEU A 31 18.05 15.52 3.12
CA LEU A 31 18.83 15.46 4.35
C LEU A 31 20.26 14.91 4.14
N GLY A 32 20.62 14.51 2.91
CA GLY A 32 21.91 13.86 2.64
C GLY A 32 22.07 12.53 3.39
N ARG A 33 20.96 11.82 3.65
CA ARG A 33 20.93 10.55 4.38
C ARG A 33 20.52 9.41 3.46
N THR A 34 20.73 8.18 3.91
CA THR A 34 20.20 6.99 3.23
C THR A 34 18.71 6.82 3.54
N VAL A 35 17.95 6.25 2.60
CA VAL A 35 16.52 5.90 2.78
C VAL A 35 16.30 5.04 4.03
N VAL A 36 17.14 4.03 4.26
CA VAL A 36 17.06 3.13 5.43
C VAL A 36 17.23 3.89 6.76
N SER A 37 18.14 4.87 6.81
CA SER A 37 18.33 5.73 7.99
C SER A 37 17.10 6.60 8.27
N VAL A 38 16.51 7.17 7.22
CA VAL A 38 15.27 7.97 7.31
C VAL A 38 14.10 7.10 7.78
N GLN A 39 13.90 5.92 7.18
CA GLN A 39 12.86 4.97 7.59
C GLN A 39 12.99 4.59 9.06
N THR A 40 14.19 4.17 9.47
CA THR A 40 14.48 3.79 10.86
C THR A 40 14.19 4.95 11.81
N ARG A 41 14.57 6.19 11.44
CA ARG A 41 14.31 7.36 12.28
C ARG A 41 12.82 7.67 12.34
N LEU A 42 12.14 7.79 11.21
CA LEU A 42 10.70 8.08 11.16
C LEU A 42 9.88 7.04 11.93
N SER A 43 10.24 5.76 11.89
CA SER A 43 9.59 4.73 12.71
C SER A 43 9.79 4.95 14.21
N ARG A 44 11.01 5.29 14.65
CA ARG A 44 11.26 5.68 16.06
C ARG A 44 10.53 6.96 16.45
N LEU A 45 10.42 7.92 15.53
CA LEU A 45 9.65 9.16 15.70
C LEU A 45 8.15 8.90 15.87
N ARG A 46 7.60 7.93 15.14
CA ARG A 46 6.20 7.47 15.31
C ARG A 46 6.00 6.76 16.64
N ALA A 47 6.88 5.83 16.99
CA ALA A 47 6.78 5.07 18.24
C ALA A 47 6.80 5.97 19.48
N ARG A 48 7.54 7.09 19.43
CA ARG A 48 7.58 8.10 20.50
C ARG A 48 6.47 9.16 20.41
N GLY A 49 5.52 9.03 19.48
CA GLY A 49 4.42 9.98 19.28
C GLY A 49 4.81 11.35 18.69
N ALA A 50 6.07 11.54 18.27
CA ALA A 50 6.57 12.81 17.73
C ALA A 50 6.27 12.98 16.22
N LEU A 51 5.89 11.90 15.54
CA LEU A 51 5.32 11.95 14.20
C LEU A 51 3.86 11.54 14.31
N MET A 52 2.94 12.36 13.79
CA MET A 52 1.55 11.92 13.64
C MET A 52 1.51 10.61 12.87
N ALA A 53 0.61 9.70 13.26
CA ALA A 53 0.36 8.48 12.51
C ALA A 53 0.20 8.87 11.04
N SER A 54 0.94 8.22 10.15
CA SER A 54 0.79 8.39 8.71
C SER A 54 -0.70 8.38 8.42
N ARG A 55 -1.21 9.45 7.78
CA ARG A 55 -2.60 9.57 7.32
C ARG A 55 -3.03 8.16 6.92
N LYS A 56 -3.93 7.54 7.70
CA LYS A 56 -4.43 6.21 7.37
C LYS A 56 -4.71 6.25 5.88
N LEU A 57 -4.05 5.39 5.09
CA LEU A 57 -4.38 5.25 3.68
C LEU A 57 -5.90 5.16 3.66
N ALA A 58 -6.54 6.09 2.95
CA ALA A 58 -7.99 6.17 2.97
C ALA A 58 -8.53 4.75 2.74
N PRO A 59 -9.49 4.29 3.56
CA PRO A 59 -10.07 2.97 3.36
C PRO A 59 -10.46 2.84 1.90
N TRP A 60 -10.14 1.71 1.28
CA TRP A 60 -10.40 1.53 -0.13
C TRP A 60 -11.88 1.75 -0.41
N PRO A 61 -12.23 2.39 -1.55
CA PRO A 61 -13.63 2.55 -1.94
C PRO A 61 -14.35 1.21 -1.92
N GLU A 62 -15.62 1.18 -1.51
CA GLU A 62 -16.37 -0.07 -1.38
C GLU A 62 -16.41 -0.88 -2.68
N GLU A 63 -16.57 -0.20 -3.82
CA GLU A 63 -16.51 -0.79 -5.17
C GLU A 63 -15.21 -1.57 -5.39
N ARG A 64 -14.10 -1.01 -4.90
CA ARG A 64 -12.78 -1.60 -5.01
C ARG A 64 -12.63 -2.81 -4.08
N ASN A 65 -13.18 -2.73 -2.88
CA ASN A 65 -13.22 -3.86 -1.95
C ASN A 65 -14.04 -5.01 -2.51
N THR A 66 -15.19 -4.72 -3.13
CA THR A 66 -16.02 -5.72 -3.80
C THR A 66 -15.27 -6.42 -4.94
N LEU A 67 -14.50 -5.66 -5.73
CA LEU A 67 -13.66 -6.24 -6.79
C LEU A 67 -12.56 -7.15 -6.23
N VAL A 68 -11.90 -6.76 -5.14
CA VAL A 68 -10.88 -7.60 -4.48
C VAL A 68 -11.49 -8.90 -3.99
N VAL A 69 -12.64 -8.84 -3.30
CA VAL A 69 -13.34 -10.02 -2.81
C VAL A 69 -13.72 -10.95 -3.97
N HIS A 70 -14.22 -10.39 -5.07
CA HIS A 70 -14.57 -11.15 -6.26
C HIS A 70 -13.35 -11.86 -6.87
N LEU A 71 -12.24 -11.14 -7.07
CA LEU A 71 -11.03 -11.71 -7.66
C LEU A 71 -10.40 -12.79 -6.77
N ILE A 72 -10.42 -12.62 -5.45
CA ILE A 72 -9.98 -13.67 -4.51
C ILE A 72 -10.87 -14.90 -4.64
N GLY A 73 -12.20 -14.72 -4.65
CA GLY A 73 -13.15 -15.83 -4.84
C GLY A 73 -13.04 -16.53 -6.21
N GLN A 74 -12.35 -15.92 -7.17
CA GLN A 74 -12.02 -16.50 -8.47
C GLN A 74 -10.64 -17.15 -8.53
N GLY A 75 -9.87 -17.11 -7.43
CA GLY A 75 -8.55 -17.72 -7.34
C GLY A 75 -7.40 -16.85 -7.82
N TYR A 76 -7.59 -15.54 -8.01
CA TYR A 76 -6.50 -14.66 -8.42
C TYR A 76 -5.49 -14.47 -7.30
N SER A 77 -4.20 -14.52 -7.63
CA SER A 77 -3.15 -14.22 -6.68
C SER A 77 -3.10 -12.73 -6.31
N HIS A 78 -2.58 -12.42 -5.13
CA HIS A 78 -2.40 -11.03 -4.70
C HIS A 78 -1.57 -10.19 -5.68
N ALA A 79 -0.61 -10.82 -6.37
CA ALA A 79 0.22 -10.17 -7.37
C ALA A 79 -0.57 -9.80 -8.63
N GLU A 80 -1.49 -10.67 -9.05
CA GLU A 80 -2.37 -10.42 -10.20
C GLU A 80 -3.41 -9.36 -9.87
N ILE A 81 -4.02 -9.42 -8.68
CA ILE A 81 -4.95 -8.39 -8.19
C ILE A 81 -4.25 -7.03 -8.13
N ALA A 82 -3.01 -6.98 -7.61
CA ALA A 82 -2.21 -5.77 -7.55
C ALA A 82 -1.92 -5.20 -8.94
N ARG A 83 -1.49 -6.07 -9.87
CA ARG A 83 -1.21 -5.72 -11.27
C ARG A 83 -2.46 -5.17 -11.95
N GLU A 84 -3.58 -5.85 -11.79
CA GLU A 84 -4.84 -5.48 -12.42
C GLU A 84 -5.38 -4.16 -11.87
N MET A 85 -5.31 -3.97 -10.55
CA MET A 85 -5.80 -2.77 -9.89
C MET A 85 -4.84 -1.59 -9.95
N GLY A 86 -3.63 -1.79 -10.52
CA GLY A 86 -2.58 -0.79 -10.61
C GLY A 86 -2.12 -0.28 -9.24
N VAL A 87 -2.05 -1.16 -8.24
CA VAL A 87 -1.59 -0.86 -6.88
C VAL A 87 -0.45 -1.77 -6.48
N GLY A 88 0.26 -1.40 -5.40
CA GLY A 88 1.28 -2.27 -4.83
C GLY A 88 0.66 -3.51 -4.18
N VAL A 89 1.36 -4.64 -4.26
CA VAL A 89 0.98 -5.91 -3.60
C VAL A 89 0.80 -5.71 -2.09
N GLU A 90 1.64 -4.89 -1.47
CA GLU A 90 1.54 -4.53 -0.05
C GLU A 90 0.26 -3.77 0.28
N SER A 91 -0.25 -2.94 -0.64
CA SER A 91 -1.53 -2.25 -0.46
C SER A 91 -2.71 -3.21 -0.55
N VAL A 92 -2.65 -4.20 -1.46
CA VAL A 92 -3.64 -5.29 -1.53
C VAL A 92 -3.62 -6.09 -0.23
N ARG A 93 -2.44 -6.55 0.23
CA ARG A 93 -2.28 -7.29 1.49
C ARG A 93 -2.85 -6.53 2.69
N GLY A 94 -2.52 -5.25 2.83
CA GLY A 94 -3.07 -4.41 3.89
C GLY A 94 -4.60 -4.29 3.83
N ASN A 95 -5.17 -4.21 2.63
CA ASN A 95 -6.62 -4.16 2.45
C ASN A 95 -7.30 -5.50 2.76
N LEU A 96 -6.69 -6.63 2.39
CA LEU A 96 -7.20 -7.96 2.68
C LEU A 96 -7.28 -8.24 4.19
N VAL A 97 -6.29 -7.78 4.96
CA VAL A 97 -6.32 -7.87 6.43
C VAL A 97 -7.54 -7.14 7.00
N LEU A 98 -7.88 -5.97 6.45
CA LEU A 98 -9.07 -5.23 6.86
C LEU A 98 -10.36 -5.96 6.47
N LEU A 99 -10.45 -6.46 5.23
CA LEU A 99 -11.62 -7.20 4.75
C LEU A 99 -11.85 -8.50 5.52
N ARG A 100 -10.79 -9.18 5.96
CA ARG A 100 -10.88 -10.36 6.84
C ARG A 100 -11.35 -9.99 8.24
N ALA A 101 -10.82 -8.89 8.81
CA ALA A 101 -11.30 -8.38 10.10
C ALA A 101 -12.79 -7.97 10.06
N GLU A 102 -13.29 -7.58 8.89
CA GLU A 102 -14.70 -7.32 8.61
C GLU A 102 -15.53 -8.59 8.29
N GLY A 103 -14.91 -9.77 8.23
CA GLY A 103 -15.58 -11.05 7.93
C GLY A 103 -15.98 -11.22 6.45
N ARG A 104 -15.42 -10.40 5.55
CA ARG A 104 -15.75 -10.41 4.11
C ARG A 104 -14.90 -11.37 3.28
N LEU A 105 -13.86 -11.97 3.88
CA LEU A 105 -12.97 -12.95 3.25
C LEU A 105 -12.61 -14.06 4.24
N PRO A 106 -12.43 -15.31 3.76
CA PRO A 106 -11.95 -16.42 4.58
C PRO A 106 -10.47 -16.25 4.99
N ASP A 107 -10.08 -17.00 6.04
CA ASP A 107 -8.72 -16.99 6.58
C ASP A 107 -7.76 -17.67 5.58
N PRO A 108 -6.54 -17.16 5.37
CA PRO A 108 -5.62 -17.67 4.36
C PRO A 108 -5.20 -19.14 4.55
N ASP A 109 -5.35 -19.70 5.75
CA ASP A 109 -5.04 -21.12 6.01
C ASP A 109 -6.09 -22.09 5.41
N ASP A 110 -7.22 -21.58 4.92
CA ASP A 110 -8.24 -22.37 4.20
C ASP A 110 -7.99 -22.44 2.67
N GLU A 111 -7.00 -21.70 2.11
CA GLU A 111 -6.87 -21.46 0.66
C GLU A 111 -5.58 -21.98 -0.01
N ASP A 112 -4.92 -23.00 0.55
CA ASP A 112 -3.77 -23.69 -0.10
C ASP A 112 -4.19 -24.56 -1.33
N GLU A 113 -5.46 -24.53 -1.74
CA GLU A 113 -5.98 -25.30 -2.87
C GLU A 113 -6.56 -24.40 -3.98
N ILE A 114 -5.78 -23.43 -4.49
CA ILE A 114 -6.21 -22.62 -5.64
C ILE A 114 -5.54 -23.09 -6.92
N VAL A 115 -6.35 -23.82 -7.69
CA VAL A 115 -6.12 -24.31 -9.04
C VAL A 115 -5.95 -23.14 -10.01
N LEU A 116 -4.91 -23.21 -10.83
CA LEU A 116 -4.64 -22.32 -11.96
C LEU A 116 -5.81 -22.39 -12.96
N VAL A 117 -6.59 -21.32 -13.12
CA VAL A 117 -7.59 -21.21 -14.21
C VAL A 117 -7.11 -20.17 -15.23
N PRO A 118 -7.07 -20.50 -16.54
CA PRO A 118 -6.49 -19.62 -17.56
C PRO A 118 -7.43 -18.47 -17.97
N ASP A 119 -6.79 -17.41 -18.47
CA ASP A 119 -7.33 -16.11 -18.89
C ASP A 119 -8.73 -16.12 -19.53
N GLY A 120 -9.63 -15.28 -19.02
CA GLY A 120 -10.85 -14.93 -19.74
C GLY A 120 -12.02 -14.42 -18.90
N ASP A 121 -11.83 -13.51 -17.95
CA ASP A 121 -12.97 -12.93 -17.24
C ASP A 121 -13.56 -11.70 -17.97
N PRO A 122 -14.87 -11.70 -18.31
CA PRO A 122 -15.54 -10.58 -18.98
C PRO A 122 -15.69 -9.33 -18.10
N LEU A 123 -15.67 -9.44 -16.77
CA LEU A 123 -15.74 -8.31 -15.84
C LEU A 123 -14.43 -7.50 -15.86
N LEU A 124 -13.30 -8.19 -16.02
CA LEU A 124 -11.99 -7.58 -16.24
C LEU A 124 -11.93 -6.82 -17.57
N ALA A 125 -12.53 -7.36 -18.63
CA ALA A 125 -12.66 -6.66 -19.91
C ALA A 125 -13.49 -5.37 -19.78
N ALA A 126 -14.58 -5.40 -19.01
CA ALA A 126 -15.43 -4.23 -18.77
C ALA A 126 -14.71 -3.13 -17.97
N LEU A 127 -13.96 -3.47 -16.91
CA LEU A 127 -13.18 -2.51 -16.12
C LEU A 127 -12.01 -1.92 -16.92
N ARG A 128 -11.36 -2.72 -17.78
CA ARG A 128 -10.33 -2.25 -18.72
C ARG A 128 -10.90 -1.25 -19.73
N ALA A 129 -12.13 -1.47 -20.22
CA ALA A 129 -12.82 -0.58 -21.14
C ALA A 129 -13.25 0.76 -20.49
N GLU A 130 -13.52 0.78 -19.18
CA GLU A 130 -13.86 2.01 -18.45
C GLU A 130 -12.61 2.86 -18.17
N ARG A 131 -11.47 2.24 -17.86
CA ARG A 131 -10.19 2.94 -17.63
C ARG A 131 -9.60 3.59 -18.89
N ALA A 132 -9.91 3.07 -20.07
CA ALA A 132 -9.55 3.69 -21.34
C ALA A 132 -10.34 4.99 -21.61
N ARG A 133 -11.56 5.10 -21.08
CA ARG A 133 -12.44 6.27 -21.29
C ARG A 133 -12.15 7.45 -20.36
N GLY A 134 -11.43 7.25 -19.25
CA GLY A 134 -11.07 8.30 -18.29
C GLY A 134 -9.73 9.02 -18.52
N ARG A 135 -9.05 8.81 -19.65
CA ARG A 135 -7.74 9.46 -19.98
C ARG A 135 -7.77 10.31 -21.25
N SER A 136 -8.94 10.80 -21.62
CA SER A 136 -9.08 11.83 -22.67
C SER A 136 -10.17 12.81 -22.27
N ALA A 137 -9.82 13.70 -21.33
CA ALA A 137 -10.44 15.00 -21.14
C ALA A 137 -9.41 15.91 -20.45
#